data_AF-A0A954YWJ3-F1
#
_entry.id   AF-A0A954YWJ3-F1
#
_cell.length_a   1.000
_cell.length_b   1.000
_cell.length_c   1.000
_cell.angle_alpha   90.00
_cell.angle_beta   90.00
_cell.angle_gamma   90.00
#
_symmetry.space_group_name_H-M   'P 1'
#
loop_
_entity.id
_entity.type
_entity.pdbx_description
1 polymer ?
#
loop_
_entity_poly.entity_id
_entity_poly.type
_entity_poly.pdbx_seq_one_letter_code
_entity_poly.pdbx_strand_id
1 'polypeptide(L)'
;MPDLLRDRDAKLAPSIDALFNDAGIRVVRAPVQAPNANAFSESWIGSLKRKCLGHFKCFSRKHANHILREYVRFNNRHRPHKGLGNRTLAAAFCNDQPPPDRPESAPIRCDRFFGGLLRHYHRAA
;
A
#
# COMPACT_ATOMS: atom_id res chain seq x y z
N MET A 1 -2.26 19.96 11.68
CA MET A 1 -3.36 18.97 11.65
C MET A 1 -3.26 18.22 10.33
N PRO A 2 -3.31 16.87 10.31
CA PRO A 2 -3.26 16.12 9.07
C PRO A 2 -4.58 16.22 8.30
N ASP A 3 -4.50 16.02 6.99
CA ASP A 3 -5.66 15.97 6.10
C ASP A 3 -5.97 14.53 5.70
N LEU A 4 -7.25 14.20 5.61
CA LEU A 4 -7.75 12.98 4.98
C LEU A 4 -8.39 13.33 3.64
N LEU A 5 -7.75 12.93 2.55
CA LEU A 5 -8.33 13.01 1.21
C LEU A 5 -9.18 11.77 0.93
N ARG A 6 -10.45 11.97 0.55
CA ARG A 6 -11.35 10.89 0.12
C ARG A 6 -12.17 11.27 -1.10
N ASP A 7 -12.74 10.26 -1.77
CA ASP A 7 -13.75 10.50 -2.80
C ASP A 7 -15.12 10.84 -2.18
N ARG A 8 -16.12 11.05 -3.05
CA ARG A 8 -17.48 11.40 -2.67
C ARG A 8 -18.42 10.18 -2.62
N ASP A 9 -17.91 8.95 -2.50
CA ASP A 9 -18.75 7.74 -2.43
C ASP A 9 -19.68 7.83 -1.21
N ALA A 10 -20.97 7.56 -1.43
CA ALA A 10 -22.03 7.62 -0.43
C ALA A 10 -21.87 6.57 0.69
N LYS A 11 -21.05 5.52 0.48
CA LYS A 11 -20.68 4.55 1.52
C LYS A 11 -19.96 5.19 2.71
N LEU A 12 -19.29 6.32 2.49
CA LEU A 12 -18.65 7.09 3.55
C LEU A 12 -19.64 8.14 4.06
N ALA A 13 -20.49 7.69 4.99
CA ALA A 13 -21.54 8.48 5.61
C ALA A 13 -20.97 9.75 6.30
N PRO A 14 -21.76 10.82 6.44
CA PRO A 14 -21.31 12.04 7.11
C PRO A 14 -20.78 11.84 8.54
N SER A 15 -21.26 10.81 9.25
CA SER A 15 -20.78 10.44 10.58
C SER A 15 -19.31 10.01 10.59
N ILE A 16 -18.79 9.45 9.49
CA ILE A 16 -17.37 9.12 9.35
C ILE A 16 -16.55 10.40 9.26
N ASP A 17 -17.02 11.40 8.52
CA ASP A 17 -16.30 12.68 8.43
C ASP A 17 -16.26 13.38 9.80
N ALA A 18 -17.36 13.33 10.56
CA ALA A 18 -17.41 13.84 11.93
C ALA A 18 -16.38 13.16 12.84
N LEU A 19 -16.27 11.83 12.78
CA LEU A 19 -15.29 11.07 13.58
C LEU A 19 -13.84 11.52 13.29
N PHE A 20 -13.50 11.80 12.04
CA PHE A 20 -12.18 12.30 11.68
C PHE A 20 -11.95 13.74 12.15
N ASN A 21 -12.95 14.61 11.99
CA ASN A 21 -12.85 15.99 12.46
C ASN A 21 -12.70 16.07 13.98
N ASP A 22 -13.44 15.26 14.75
CA ASP A 22 -13.32 15.14 16.21
C ASP A 22 -11.93 14.64 16.62
N ALA A 23 -11.30 13.78 15.81
CA ALA A 23 -9.92 13.34 15.97
C ALA A 23 -8.88 14.39 15.51
N GLY A 24 -9.31 15.60 15.12
CA GLY A 24 -8.44 16.68 14.65
C GLY A 24 -7.89 16.47 13.23
N ILE A 25 -8.54 15.64 12.41
CA ILE A 25 -8.16 15.33 11.03
C ILE A 25 -9.15 16.00 10.09
N ARG A 26 -8.68 16.93 9.26
CA ARG A 26 -9.54 17.65 8.32
C ARG A 26 -9.89 16.74 7.14
N VAL A 27 -11.20 16.52 6.91
CA VAL A 27 -11.64 15.74 5.75
C VAL A 27 -11.75 16.62 4.51
N VAL A 28 -10.97 16.28 3.48
CA VAL A 28 -10.97 16.90 2.16
C VAL A 28 -11.63 15.94 1.17
N ARG A 29 -12.73 16.36 0.56
CA ARG A 29 -13.41 15.58 -0.48
C ARG A 29 -12.85 15.95 -1.85
N ALA A 30 -12.46 14.95 -2.65
CA ALA A 30 -12.02 15.13 -4.01
C ALA A 30 -13.09 15.88 -4.85
N PRO A 31 -12.67 16.67 -5.87
CA PRO A 31 -13.58 17.27 -6.83
C PRO A 31 -14.43 16.20 -7.53
N VAL A 32 -15.65 16.58 -7.90
CA VAL A 32 -16.58 15.70 -8.61
C VAL A 32 -15.96 15.30 -9.95
N GLN A 33 -16.04 13.99 -10.29
CA GLN A 33 -15.55 13.45 -11.56
C GLN A 33 -14.06 13.70 -11.85
N ALA A 34 -13.24 13.88 -10.81
CA ALA A 34 -11.81 14.12 -10.94
C ALA A 34 -10.98 12.95 -10.36
N PRO A 35 -10.83 11.82 -11.08
CA PRO A 35 -10.08 10.65 -10.56
C PRO A 35 -8.61 10.98 -10.26
N ASN A 36 -8.02 11.91 -11.01
CA ASN A 36 -6.64 12.36 -10.77
C ASN A 36 -6.46 13.07 -9.43
N ALA A 37 -7.52 13.66 -8.87
CA ALA A 37 -7.46 14.25 -7.55
C ALA A 37 -7.30 13.19 -6.44
N ASN A 38 -7.68 11.93 -6.68
CA ASN A 38 -7.46 10.79 -5.77
C ASN A 38 -6.46 9.77 -6.35
N ALA A 39 -5.54 10.22 -7.22
CA ALA A 39 -4.68 9.35 -8.02
C ALA A 39 -3.86 8.34 -7.21
N PHE A 40 -3.46 8.69 -5.99
CA PHE A 40 -2.68 7.79 -5.13
C PHE A 40 -3.49 6.57 -4.71
N SER A 41 -4.70 6.77 -4.17
CA SER A 41 -5.60 5.68 -3.77
C SER A 41 -6.00 4.85 -4.98
N GLU A 42 -6.36 5.49 -6.09
CA GLU A 42 -6.74 4.81 -7.33
C GLU A 42 -5.59 3.96 -7.90
N SER A 43 -4.38 4.52 -7.96
CA SER A 43 -3.18 3.81 -8.41
C SER A 43 -2.83 2.63 -7.51
N TRP A 44 -3.00 2.79 -6.19
CA TRP A 44 -2.79 1.72 -5.22
C TRP A 44 -3.80 0.57 -5.42
N ILE A 45 -5.10 0.88 -5.51
CA ILE A 45 -6.17 -0.11 -5.75
C ILE A 45 -5.96 -0.79 -7.10
N GLY A 46 -5.65 -0.03 -8.15
CA GLY A 46 -5.34 -0.58 -9.47
C GLY A 46 -4.13 -1.51 -9.46
N SER A 47 -3.10 -1.19 -8.66
CA SER A 47 -1.93 -2.05 -8.49
C SER A 47 -2.29 -3.35 -7.76
N LEU A 48 -3.11 -3.29 -6.71
CA LEU A 48 -3.62 -4.48 -6.01
C LEU A 48 -4.41 -5.38 -6.95
N LYS A 49 -5.31 -4.79 -7.73
CA LYS A 49 -6.14 -5.53 -8.70
C LYS A 49 -5.28 -6.21 -9.75
N ARG A 50 -4.39 -5.48 -10.42
CA ARG A 50 -3.53 -6.02 -11.48
C ARG A 50 -2.53 -7.06 -10.97
N LYS A 51 -1.95 -6.85 -9.78
CA LYS A 51 -0.87 -7.72 -9.26
C LYS A 51 -1.36 -8.92 -8.48
N CYS A 52 -2.58 -8.87 -7.93
CA CYS A 52 -3.09 -9.94 -7.07
C CYS A 52 -4.51 -10.36 -7.41
N LEU A 53 -5.50 -9.47 -7.28
CA LEU A 53 -6.90 -9.89 -7.36
C LEU A 53 -7.32 -10.35 -8.77
N GLY A 54 -6.58 -9.99 -9.82
CA GLY A 54 -6.75 -10.56 -11.17
C GLY A 54 -6.26 -12.01 -11.30
N HIS A 55 -5.43 -12.49 -10.38
CA HIS A 55 -4.83 -13.83 -10.42
C HIS A 55 -5.50 -14.83 -9.46
N PHE A 56 -6.31 -14.37 -8.50
CA PHE A 56 -6.94 -15.22 -7.51
C PHE A 56 -8.46 -15.21 -7.61
N LYS A 57 -9.06 -16.40 -7.53
CA LYS A 57 -10.50 -16.54 -7.25
C LYS A 57 -10.69 -16.59 -5.74
N CYS A 58 -11.39 -15.61 -5.19
CA CYS A 58 -11.67 -15.53 -3.75
C CYS A 58 -12.90 -16.38 -3.40
N PHE A 59 -12.67 -17.56 -2.83
CA PHE A 59 -13.75 -18.47 -2.41
C PHE A 59 -14.41 -18.13 -1.06
N SER A 60 -13.82 -17.22 -0.29
CA SER A 60 -14.40 -16.77 0.98
C SER A 60 -13.86 -15.40 1.39
N ARG A 61 -14.55 -14.74 2.31
CA ARG A 61 -14.05 -13.52 2.95
C ARG A 61 -12.71 -13.73 3.66
N LYS A 62 -12.52 -14.90 4.30
CA LYS A 62 -11.24 -15.25 4.96
C LYS A 62 -10.11 -15.33 3.94
N HIS A 63 -10.36 -15.91 2.77
CA HIS A 63 -9.39 -15.97 1.68
C HIS A 63 -9.07 -14.58 1.12
N ALA A 64 -10.09 -13.76 0.84
CA ALA A 64 -9.88 -12.38 0.37
C ALA A 64 -9.07 -11.55 1.38
N ASN A 65 -9.41 -11.65 2.68
CA ASN A 65 -8.68 -10.96 3.74
C ASN A 65 -7.22 -11.42 3.84
N HIS A 66 -6.94 -12.71 3.65
CA HIS A 66 -5.57 -13.21 3.60
C HIS A 66 -4.79 -12.60 2.44
N ILE A 67 -5.39 -12.57 1.23
CA ILE A 67 -4.77 -11.95 0.06
C ILE A 67 -4.48 -10.47 0.29
N LEU A 68 -5.45 -9.72 0.82
CA LEU A 68 -5.27 -8.30 1.09
C LEU A 68 -4.17 -8.05 2.12
N ARG A 69 -4.10 -8.83 3.21
CA ARG A 69 -3.07 -8.70 4.24
C ARG A 69 -1.67 -8.95 3.69
N GLU A 70 -1.49 -10.04 2.93
CA GLU A 70 -0.20 -10.36 2.32
C GLU A 70 0.22 -9.30 1.29
N TYR A 71 -0.73 -8.75 0.51
CA TYR A 71 -0.43 -7.68 -0.42
C TYR A 71 -0.02 -6.39 0.29
N VAL A 72 -0.73 -5.98 1.33
CA VAL A 72 -0.38 -4.79 2.14
C VAL A 72 1.01 -4.94 2.75
N ARG A 73 1.32 -6.13 3.30
CA ARG A 73 2.65 -6.45 3.83
C ARG A 73 3.72 -6.32 2.75
N PHE A 74 3.50 -6.90 1.57
CA PHE A 74 4.41 -6.79 0.45
C PHE A 74 4.62 -5.33 0.02
N ASN A 75 3.53 -4.60 -0.23
CA ASN A 75 3.57 -3.22 -0.70
C ASN A 75 4.30 -2.30 0.28
N ASN A 76 4.03 -2.44 1.58
CA ASN A 76 4.61 -1.53 2.58
C ASN A 76 6.06 -1.84 2.92
N ARG A 77 6.48 -3.12 2.85
CA ARG A 77 7.81 -3.56 3.33
C ARG A 77 8.82 -3.92 2.24
N HIS A 78 8.37 -4.25 1.02
CA HIS A 78 9.24 -4.81 -0.02
C HIS A 78 9.23 -4.00 -1.31
N ARG A 79 8.30 -3.04 -1.47
CA ARG A 79 8.26 -2.19 -2.64
C ARG A 79 8.98 -0.87 -2.37
N PRO A 80 10.16 -0.63 -2.96
CA PRO A 80 10.78 0.68 -2.86
C PRO A 80 9.98 1.69 -3.68
N HIS A 81 9.66 2.83 -3.08
CA HIS A 81 8.96 3.92 -3.74
C HIS A 81 9.97 4.95 -4.25
N LYS A 82 10.09 5.09 -5.57
CA LYS A 82 11.08 5.98 -6.21
C LYS A 82 10.99 7.46 -5.78
N GLY A 83 9.86 7.91 -5.24
CA GLY A 83 9.66 9.30 -4.78
C GLY A 83 10.13 9.61 -3.36
N LEU A 84 10.49 8.62 -2.54
CA LEU A 84 10.85 8.78 -1.13
C LEU A 84 12.21 8.13 -0.85
N GLY A 85 13.27 8.65 -1.46
CA GLY A 85 14.66 8.21 -1.20
C GLY A 85 14.91 6.72 -1.44
N ASN A 86 14.14 6.09 -2.34
CA ASN A 86 14.16 4.65 -2.60
C ASN A 86 13.90 3.76 -1.36
N ARG A 87 13.21 4.31 -0.34
CA ARG A 87 12.83 3.57 0.87
C ARG A 87 11.46 2.92 0.69
N THR A 88 11.21 1.87 1.47
CA THR A 88 9.89 1.27 1.62
C THR A 88 9.04 2.12 2.56
N LEU A 89 7.71 2.00 2.51
CA LEU A 89 6.84 2.79 3.41
C LEU A 89 7.09 2.45 4.89
N ALA A 90 7.33 1.17 5.20
CA ALA A 90 7.69 0.75 6.55
C ALA A 90 8.99 1.43 7.02
N ALA A 91 10.02 1.48 6.16
CA ALA A 91 11.26 2.21 6.48
C ALA A 91 11.04 3.72 6.64
N ALA A 92 10.22 4.33 5.78
CA ALA A 92 9.99 5.77 5.82
C ALA A 92 9.16 6.22 7.03
N PHE A 93 8.17 5.43 7.46
CA PHE A 93 7.18 5.85 8.47
C PHE A 93 7.30 5.12 9.81
N CYS A 94 7.87 3.91 9.84
CA CYS A 94 8.05 3.15 11.09
C CYS A 94 9.48 3.25 11.64
N ASN A 95 10.33 4.11 11.06
CA ASN A 95 11.75 4.21 11.39
C ASN A 95 12.53 2.89 11.27
N ASP A 96 12.03 1.93 10.46
CA ASP A 96 12.86 0.79 10.08
C ASP A 96 14.07 1.35 9.31
N GLN A 97 15.27 1.11 9.85
CA GLN A 97 16.50 1.42 9.16
C GLN A 97 16.47 0.69 7.82
N PRO A 98 16.79 1.37 6.69
CA PRO A 98 17.04 0.64 5.47
C PRO A 98 18.12 -0.41 5.78
N PRO A 99 18.02 -1.62 5.20
CA PRO A 99 19.07 -2.60 5.39
C PRO A 99 20.42 -1.95 5.02
N PRO A 100 21.49 -2.19 5.79
CA PRO A 100 22.79 -1.60 5.52
C PRO A 100 23.24 -1.91 4.09
N ASP A 101 24.08 -1.06 3.51
CA ASP A 101 24.64 -1.28 2.18
C ASP A 101 25.27 -2.67 2.11
N ARG A 102 24.67 -3.51 1.27
CA ARG A 102 25.07 -4.91 1.13
C ARG A 102 26.11 -4.99 0.02
N PRO A 103 27.23 -5.69 0.23
CA PRO A 103 28.30 -5.72 -0.76
C PRO A 103 27.77 -6.24 -2.10
N GLU A 104 28.24 -5.67 -3.20
CA GLU A 104 27.77 -6.06 -4.55
C GLU A 104 28.09 -7.53 -4.89
N SER A 105 29.03 -8.15 -4.18
CA SER A 105 29.35 -9.56 -4.28
C SER A 105 28.41 -10.47 -3.48
N ALA A 106 27.59 -9.94 -2.57
CA ALA A 106 26.69 -10.75 -1.76
C ALA A 106 25.64 -11.46 -2.62
N PRO A 107 25.32 -12.74 -2.31
CA PRO A 107 24.38 -13.54 -3.08
C PRO A 107 22.99 -12.92 -3.06
N ILE A 108 22.29 -12.96 -4.20
CA ILE A 108 20.92 -12.45 -4.33
C ILE A 108 19.95 -13.50 -3.77
N ARG A 109 19.10 -13.08 -2.84
CA ARG A 109 17.95 -13.83 -2.31
C ARG A 109 16.65 -13.32 -2.91
N CYS A 110 15.64 -14.18 -2.90
CA CYS A 110 14.31 -13.88 -3.43
C CYS A 110 13.23 -14.26 -2.42
N ASP A 111 12.55 -13.26 -1.87
CA ASP A 111 11.34 -13.46 -1.09
C ASP A 111 10.17 -13.65 -2.04
N ARG A 112 9.41 -14.73 -1.83
CA ARG A 112 8.27 -15.11 -2.68
C ARG A 112 6.97 -14.94 -1.90
N PHE A 113 6.02 -14.24 -2.50
CA PHE A 113 4.66 -14.08 -1.98
C PHE A 113 3.67 -14.70 -2.96
N PHE A 114 2.55 -15.21 -2.42
CA PHE A 114 1.49 -15.84 -3.22
C PHE A 114 1.99 -16.92 -4.19
N GLY A 115 2.79 -17.87 -3.69
CA GLY A 115 3.39 -18.92 -4.54
C GLY A 115 4.42 -18.42 -5.55
N GLY A 116 4.93 -17.18 -5.39
CA GLY A 116 5.92 -16.59 -6.28
C GLY A 116 5.35 -15.67 -7.35
N LEU A 117 4.06 -15.35 -7.30
CA LEU A 117 3.42 -14.32 -8.13
C LEU A 117 4.08 -12.96 -7.90
N LEU A 118 4.36 -12.62 -6.64
CA LEU A 118 5.17 -11.46 -6.30
C LEU A 118 6.53 -11.94 -5.78
N ARG A 119 7.56 -11.23 -6.21
CA ARG A 119 8.94 -11.53 -5.87
C ARG A 119 9.63 -10.25 -5.44
N HIS A 120 10.44 -10.35 -4.40
CA HIS A 120 11.31 -9.28 -3.96
C HIS A 120 12.73 -9.81 -3.89
N TYR A 121 13.64 -9.16 -4.61
CA TYR A 121 15.03 -9.54 -4.67
C TYR A 121 15.86 -8.63 -3.81
N HIS A 122 16.75 -9.20 -3.01
CA HIS A 122 17.63 -8.47 -2.12
C HIS A 122 18.95 -9.21 -1.94
N ARG A 123 20.05 -8.50 -1.68
CA ARG A 123 21.34 -9.15 -1.39
C ARG A 123 21.36 -9.73 0.02
N ALA A 124 22.03 -10.85 0.29
CA ALA A 124 22.19 -11.36 1.65
C ALA A 124 23.04 -10.41 2.52
N ALA A 125 22.87 -10.49 3.84
CA ALA A 125 23.77 -9.85 4.80
C ALA A 125 25.11 -10.61 4.86
#